data_AF-A0A6L9JY53-F1
#
_entry.id   AF-A0A6L9JY53-F1
#
_cell.length_a   1.000
_cell.length_b   1.000
_cell.length_c   1.000
_cell.angle_alpha   90.00
_cell.angle_beta   90.00
_cell.angle_gamma   90.00
#
_symmetry.space_group_name_H-M   'P 1'
#
loop_
_entity.id
_entity.type
_entity.pdbx_description
1 polymer ?
#
loop_
_entity_poly.entity_id
_entity_poly.type
_entity_poly.pdbx_seq_one_letter_code
_entity_poly.pdbx_strand_id
1 'polypeptide(L)' 'MNIEQSLGWERIMPDTLLQLIAIPGNHSSMMGENENKITLAEAMNRTLLTSASFKNSDITIP' A
#
# COMPACT_ATOMS: atom_id res chain seq x y z
N MET A 1 -17.71 -4.10 -17.12
CA MET A 1 -16.36 -4.70 -17.24
C MET A 1 -15.85 -4.88 -15.82
N ASN A 2 -15.74 -6.12 -15.33
CA ASN A 2 -15.21 -6.39 -14.00
C ASN A 2 -13.68 -6.46 -14.16
N ILE A 3 -12.99 -5.36 -13.90
CA ILE A 3 -11.53 -5.35 -13.92
C ILE A 3 -11.09 -6.07 -12.65
N GLU A 4 -10.37 -7.16 -12.86
CA GLU A 4 -9.69 -7.91 -11.80
C GLU A 4 -8.83 -6.91 -10.99
N GLN A 5 -9.07 -6.82 -9.68
CA GLN A 5 -8.64 -5.67 -8.87
C GLN A 5 -7.14 -5.64 -8.61
N SER A 6 -6.48 -6.80 -8.65
CA SER A 6 -5.02 -6.91 -8.49
C SER A 6 -4.25 -6.56 -9.74
N LEU A 7 -4.90 -6.31 -10.89
CA LEU A 7 -4.23 -5.98 -12.15
C LEU A 7 -3.18 -7.03 -12.56
N GLY A 8 -3.44 -8.31 -12.25
CA GLY A 8 -2.59 -9.46 -12.55
C GLY A 8 -1.62 -9.88 -11.45
N TRP A 9 -1.54 -9.16 -10.32
CA TRP A 9 -0.62 -9.48 -9.23
C TRP A 9 -0.96 -10.80 -8.51
N GLU A 10 -2.23 -11.20 -8.43
CA GLU A 10 -2.67 -12.50 -7.87
C GLU A 10 -2.06 -13.71 -8.61
N ARG A 11 -1.61 -13.55 -9.87
CA ARG A 11 -0.95 -14.64 -10.63
C ARG A 11 0.49 -14.88 -10.21
N ILE A 12 1.11 -13.93 -9.51
CA ILE A 12 2.54 -13.93 -9.17
C ILE A 12 2.73 -14.03 -7.65
N MET A 13 1.78 -13.53 -6.86
CA MET A 13 1.82 -13.53 -5.40
C MET A 13 0.52 -14.12 -4.83
N PRO A 14 0.58 -14.96 -3.79
CA PRO A 14 -0.62 -15.44 -3.11
C PRO A 14 -1.44 -14.27 -2.54
N ASP A 15 -2.76 -14.35 -2.66
CA ASP A 15 -3.70 -13.33 -2.17
C ASP A 15 -3.47 -12.98 -0.68
N THR A 16 -3.04 -13.96 0.11
CA THR A 16 -2.75 -13.79 1.55
C THR A 16 -1.57 -12.86 1.84
N LEU A 17 -0.68 -12.64 0.86
CA LEU A 17 0.47 -11.74 0.96
C LEU A 17 0.23 -10.42 0.20
N LEU A 18 -0.87 -10.31 -0.55
CA LEU A 18 -1.17 -9.16 -1.39
C LEU A 18 -2.09 -8.18 -0.65
N GLN A 19 -1.61 -6.97 -0.44
CA GLN A 19 -2.44 -5.87 0.07
C GLN A 19 -2.71 -4.87 -1.06
N LEU A 20 -3.98 -4.77 -1.47
CA LEU A 20 -4.42 -3.80 -2.47
C LEU A 20 -4.94 -2.54 -1.77
N ILE A 21 -4.34 -1.38 -2.08
CA ILE A 21 -4.72 -0.09 -1.50
C ILE A 21 -5.16 0.82 -2.64
N ALA A 22 -6.43 1.24 -2.62
CA ALA A 22 -6.94 2.20 -3.58
C ALA A 22 -6.44 3.61 -3.25
N ILE A 23 -5.91 4.31 -4.26
CA ILE A 23 -5.42 5.69 -4.19
C ILE A 23 -6.24 6.53 -5.18
N PRO A 24 -6.62 7.78 -4.84
CA PRO A 24 -7.35 8.66 -5.74
C PRO A 24 -6.57 8.98 -7.02
N GLY A 25 -7.33 9.31 -8.07
CA GLY A 25 -6.79 9.64 -9.38
C GLY A 25 -6.73 8.45 -10.35
N ASN A 26 -5.91 8.62 -11.39
CA ASN A 26 -5.61 7.60 -12.39
C ASN A 26 -4.10 7.46 -12.56
N HIS A 27 -3.66 6.60 -13.47
CA HIS A 27 -2.23 6.33 -13.71
C HIS A 27 -1.40 7.62 -13.91
N SER A 28 -1.94 8.61 -14.63
CA SER A 28 -1.24 9.87 -14.91
C SER A 28 -1.37 10.86 -13.76
N SER A 29 -2.57 11.05 -13.21
CA SER A 29 -2.81 12.05 -12.17
C SER A 29 -2.24 11.67 -10.80
N MET A 30 -1.95 10.38 -10.57
CA MET A 30 -1.30 9.89 -9.35
C MET A 30 -0.01 10.66 -9.02
N MET A 31 0.82 10.93 -10.05
CA MET A 31 2.07 11.67 -9.91
C MET A 31 1.99 13.09 -10.52
N GLY A 32 0.84 13.47 -11.07
CA GLY A 32 0.59 14.82 -11.58
C GLY A 32 0.05 15.76 -10.52
N GLU A 33 -0.85 15.29 -9.67
CA GLU A 33 -1.57 16.09 -8.68
C GLU A 33 -0.94 15.94 -7.29
N ASN A 34 -0.77 17.05 -6.58
CA ASN A 34 -0.15 17.04 -5.25
C ASN A 34 -1.00 16.29 -4.22
N GLU A 35 -2.32 16.38 -4.32
CA GLU A 35 -3.26 15.69 -3.43
C GLU A 35 -3.09 14.17 -3.52
N ASN A 36 -3.04 13.61 -4.73
CA ASN A 36 -2.85 12.16 -4.94
C ASN A 36 -1.48 11.70 -4.42
N LYS A 37 -0.42 12.51 -4.59
CA LYS A 37 0.91 12.21 -4.03
C LYS A 37 0.90 12.15 -2.51
N ILE A 38 0.21 13.09 -1.86
CA ILE A 38 0.08 13.11 -0.40
C ILE A 38 -0.66 11.85 0.06
N THR A 39 -1.79 11.50 -0.57
CA THR A 39 -2.52 10.29 -0.23
C THR A 39 -1.70 9.01 -0.44
N LEU A 40 -0.92 8.92 -1.52
CA LEU A 40 0.00 7.81 -1.76
C LEU A 40 1.06 7.70 -0.66
N ALA A 41 1.69 8.82 -0.29
CA ALA A 41 2.70 8.86 0.76
C ALA A 41 2.12 8.45 2.13
N GLU A 42 0.92 8.91 2.47
CA GLU A 42 0.22 8.51 3.69
C GLU A 42 -0.10 7.02 3.71
N ALA A 43 -0.57 6.46 2.59
CA ALA A 43 -0.84 5.02 2.47
C ALA A 43 0.44 4.20 2.68
N MET A 44 1.54 4.58 2.03
CA MET A 44 2.84 3.94 2.22
C MET A 44 3.31 4.03 3.67
N ASN A 45 3.23 5.21 4.29
CA ASN A 45 3.61 5.40 5.68
C ASN A 45 2.81 4.49 6.61
N ARG A 46 1.50 4.37 6.43
CA ARG A 46 0.67 3.48 7.26
C ARG A 46 1.06 2.01 7.09
N THR A 47 1.19 1.54 5.84
CA THR A 47 1.56 0.14 5.56
C THR A 47 2.97 -0.20 6.06
N LEU A 48 3.92 0.71 5.90
CA LEU A 48 5.29 0.49 6.37
C LEU A 48 5.44 0.65 7.89
N LEU A 49 4.64 1.52 8.52
CA LEU A 49 4.60 1.62 9.99
C LEU A 49 4.00 0.36 10.61
N THR A 50 2.96 -0.22 9.99
CA THR A 50 2.45 -1.52 10.43
C THR A 50 3.52 -2.60 10.34
N SER A 51 4.37 -2.62 9.31
CA SER A 51 5.46 -3.60 9.20
C SER A 51 6.63 -3.34 10.17
N ALA A 52 6.88 -2.08 10.54
CA ALA A 52 7.86 -1.71 11.55
C ALA A 52 7.41 -2.04 12.98
N SER A 53 6.11 -1.91 13.28
CA SER A 53 5.57 -2.24 14.61
C SER A 53 5.67 -3.73 14.93
N PHE A 54 5.62 -4.62 13.91
CA PHE A 54 5.90 -6.05 14.08
C PHE A 54 7.38 -6.37 14.40
N LYS A 55 8.30 -5.39 14.29
CA LYS A 55 9.72 -5.56 14.68
C LYS A 55 10.04 -5.03 16.08
N ASN A 56 9.14 -4.27 16.70
CA ASN A 56 9.40 -3.62 17.99
C ASN A 56 8.90 -4.42 19.21
N SER A 57 8.29 -5.60 19.02
CA SER A 57 7.92 -6.48 20.14
C SER A 57 9.10 -7.23 20.78
N ASP A 58 10.32 -7.12 20.23
CA ASP A 58 11.53 -7.75 20.77
C ASP A 58 12.46 -6.80 21.52
N ILE A 59 12.09 -5.52 21.73
CA ILE A 59 12.88 -4.60 22.53
C ILE A 59 12.12 -4.27 23.81
N THR A 60 12.34 -5.08 24.84
CA THR A 60 12.13 -4.66 26.23
C THR A 60 13.23 -3.64 26.57
N ILE A 61 12.87 -2.39 26.78
CA ILE A 61 13.73 -1.42 27.46
C ILE A 61 13.25 -1.35 28.92
N PRO A 62 14.12 -1.49 29.93
CA PRO A 62 13.74 -1.42 31.34
C PRO A 62 13.10 -0.08 31.74
#